data_AF-A0AA42I3M5-F1
#
_entry.id   AF-A0AA42I3M5-F1
#
_cell.length_a   1.000
_cell.length_b   1.000
_cell.length_c   1.000
_cell.angle_alpha   90.00
_cell.angle_beta   90.00
_cell.angle_gamma   90.00
#
_symmetry.space_group_name_H-M   'P 1'
#
loop_
_entity.id
_entity.type
_entity.pdbx_description
1 polymer ?
#
loop_
_entity_poly.entity_id
_entity_poly.type
_entity_poly.pdbx_seq_one_letter_code
_entity_poly.pdbx_strand_id
1 'polypeptide(L)'
;MKKHGLAAATVCAAITVAVWMGWMGWPEPTGDQVWAYQKLRPADYRMLHSEALGFVAAKAREGFELHARHVGATSFEIRCKGVLVMDVENAPSRVLIRMPADARWRAPDIERLRISFERWLLVQQIEGRLLVERAGPPWVEAWFGRFDEAAPDRQQCLLGSRSGSH
;
A
#
# COMPACT_ATOMS: atom_id res chain seq x y z
N MET A 1 1.06 -40.05 -37.42
CA MET A 1 0.96 -39.44 -36.06
C MET A 1 2.04 -38.39 -35.86
N LYS A 2 1.83 -37.12 -36.22
CA LYS A 2 2.83 -36.03 -35.99
C LYS A 2 2.23 -34.64 -35.75
N LYS A 3 0.89 -34.48 -35.77
CA LYS A 3 0.22 -33.18 -35.73
C LYS A 3 -0.16 -32.72 -34.31
N HIS A 4 -0.27 -33.64 -33.35
CA HIS A 4 -0.69 -33.33 -31.98
C HIS A 4 0.47 -32.80 -31.09
N GLY A 5 1.72 -33.19 -31.37
CA GLY A 5 2.88 -32.71 -30.61
C GLY A 5 3.19 -31.23 -30.85
N LEU A 6 2.97 -30.75 -32.08
CA LEU A 6 3.14 -29.35 -32.44
C LEU A 6 2.06 -28.46 -31.81
N ALA A 7 0.81 -28.93 -31.79
CA ALA A 7 -0.30 -28.22 -31.16
C ALA A 7 -0.14 -28.11 -29.64
N ALA A 8 0.37 -29.16 -28.97
CA ALA A 8 0.64 -29.14 -27.54
C ALA A 8 1.76 -28.16 -27.17
N ALA A 9 2.84 -28.12 -27.97
CA ALA A 9 3.96 -27.21 -27.75
C ALA A 9 3.56 -25.73 -27.89
N THR A 10 2.68 -25.41 -28.84
CA THR A 10 2.16 -24.04 -29.00
C THR A 10 1.29 -23.59 -27.83
N VAL A 11 0.51 -24.49 -27.23
CA VAL A 11 -0.32 -24.17 -26.06
C VAL A 11 0.56 -23.94 -24.83
N CYS A 12 1.57 -24.78 -24.59
CA CYS A 12 2.51 -24.56 -23.49
C CYS A 12 3.25 -23.23 -23.63
N ALA A 13 3.77 -22.90 -24.81
CA ALA A 13 4.44 -21.63 -25.03
C ALA A 13 3.51 -20.42 -24.77
N ALA A 14 2.25 -20.50 -25.20
CA ALA A 14 1.26 -19.45 -24.94
C ALA A 14 0.96 -19.28 -23.43
N ILE A 15 0.85 -20.38 -22.68
CA ILE A 15 0.65 -20.35 -21.22
C ILE A 15 1.87 -19.76 -20.53
N THR A 16 3.08 -20.18 -20.90
CA THR A 16 4.30 -19.64 -20.29
C THR A 16 4.46 -18.16 -20.59
N VAL A 17 4.16 -17.71 -21.81
CA VAL A 17 4.16 -16.28 -22.19
C VAL A 17 3.08 -15.51 -21.44
N ALA A 18 1.87 -16.06 -21.29
CA ALA A 18 0.80 -15.40 -20.52
C ALA A 18 1.14 -15.29 -19.02
N VAL A 19 1.76 -16.32 -18.44
CA VAL A 19 2.24 -16.31 -17.04
C VAL A 19 3.42 -15.34 -16.89
N TRP A 20 4.38 -15.35 -17.81
CA TRP A 20 5.51 -14.42 -17.82
C TRP A 20 5.06 -12.97 -17.96
N MET A 21 4.19 -12.68 -18.92
CA MET A 21 3.64 -11.33 -19.15
C MET A 21 2.75 -10.87 -17.99
N GLY A 22 2.02 -11.78 -17.36
CA GLY A 22 1.22 -11.49 -16.15
C GLY A 22 2.07 -11.21 -14.91
N TRP A 23 3.28 -11.76 -14.82
CA TRP A 23 4.26 -11.46 -13.77
C TRP A 23 5.06 -10.18 -14.07
N MET A 24 5.36 -9.89 -15.34
CA MET A 24 6.10 -8.68 -15.76
C MET A 24 5.22 -7.42 -15.82
N GLY A 25 3.90 -7.58 -15.95
CA GLY A 25 2.92 -6.50 -16.05
C GLY A 25 2.51 -5.90 -14.71
N TRP A 26 3.26 -6.15 -13.64
CA TRP A 26 3.09 -5.37 -12.43
C TRP A 26 3.77 -4.02 -12.65
N PRO A 27 3.03 -2.92 -12.67
CA PRO A 27 3.67 -1.62 -12.77
C PRO A 27 4.52 -1.43 -11.52
N GLU A 28 5.81 -1.20 -11.71
CA GLU A 28 6.67 -0.60 -10.69
C GLU A 28 5.92 0.64 -10.17
N PRO A 29 5.61 0.77 -8.87
CA PRO A 29 4.78 1.86 -8.38
C PRO A 29 5.38 3.21 -8.78
N THR A 30 4.70 3.96 -9.64
CA THR A 30 5.12 5.27 -10.12
C THR A 30 5.10 6.27 -8.96
N GLY A 31 6.26 6.45 -8.32
CA GLY A 31 6.50 7.44 -7.26
C GLY A 31 5.81 7.11 -5.93
N ASP A 32 6.57 6.55 -4.99
CA ASP A 32 6.12 6.46 -3.60
C ASP A 32 5.76 7.85 -3.08
N GLN A 33 4.55 7.99 -2.56
CA GLN A 33 4.18 9.19 -1.83
C GLN A 33 4.78 9.10 -0.43
N VAL A 34 5.58 10.11 -0.06
CA VAL A 34 6.27 10.14 1.23
C VAL A 34 5.86 11.38 2.01
N TRP A 35 5.40 11.18 3.24
CA TRP A 35 5.11 12.23 4.20
C TRP A 35 6.11 12.16 5.35
N ALA A 36 6.64 13.32 5.74
CA ALA A 36 7.56 13.47 6.85
C ALA A 36 6.91 14.30 7.97
N TYR A 37 6.94 13.76 9.18
CA TYR A 37 6.44 14.38 10.40
C TYR A 37 7.55 14.44 11.46
N GLN A 38 7.35 15.21 12.52
CA GLN A 38 8.31 15.28 13.62
C GLN A 38 8.49 13.92 14.31
N LYS A 39 9.64 13.77 14.96
CA LYS A 39 10.00 12.58 15.73
C LYS A 39 8.93 12.29 16.80
N LEU A 40 8.42 11.05 16.82
CA LEU A 40 7.53 10.62 17.89
C LEU A 40 8.31 10.08 19.09
N ARG A 41 7.82 10.40 20.29
CA ARG A 41 8.27 9.73 21.51
C ARG A 41 7.85 8.26 21.47
N PRO A 42 8.54 7.36 22.19
CA PRO A 42 8.21 5.93 22.20
C PRO A 42 6.77 5.62 22.63
N ALA A 43 6.17 6.42 23.52
CA ALA A 43 4.76 6.26 23.90
C ALA A 43 3.81 6.59 22.75
N ASP A 44 4.06 7.71 22.06
CA ASP A 44 3.25 8.15 20.92
C ASP A 44 3.37 7.15 19.76
N TYR A 45 4.57 6.64 19.48
CA TYR A 45 4.76 5.59 18.47
C TYR A 45 3.99 4.30 18.81
N ARG A 46 3.96 3.87 20.07
CA ARG A 46 3.16 2.70 20.49
C ARG A 46 1.67 2.90 20.22
N MET A 47 1.17 4.13 20.38
CA MET A 47 -0.22 4.45 20.08
C MET A 47 -0.50 4.34 18.58
N LEU A 48 0.36 4.95 17.73
CA LEU A 48 0.27 4.83 16.28
C LEU A 48 0.31 3.36 15.81
N HIS A 49 1.22 2.56 16.38
CA HIS A 49 1.32 1.13 16.10
C HIS A 49 0.06 0.35 16.55
N SER A 50 -0.54 0.72 17.68
CA SER A 50 -1.78 0.09 18.15
C SER A 50 -2.98 0.39 17.23
N GLU A 51 -3.04 1.59 16.65
CA GLU A 51 -4.07 1.96 15.67
C GLU A 51 -3.90 1.16 14.37
N ALA A 52 -2.65 1.00 13.90
CA ALA A 52 -2.32 0.13 12.77
C ALA A 52 -2.75 -1.32 13.02
N LEU A 53 -2.45 -1.86 14.22
CA LEU A 53 -2.88 -3.19 14.63
C LEU A 53 -4.41 -3.33 14.66
N GLY A 54 -5.11 -2.32 15.19
CA GLY A 54 -6.58 -2.30 15.20
C GLY A 54 -7.18 -2.32 13.80
N PHE A 55 -6.60 -1.56 12.88
CA PHE A 55 -7.00 -1.55 11.47
C PHE A 55 -6.82 -2.93 10.82
N VAL A 56 -5.63 -3.53 10.89
CA VAL A 56 -5.38 -4.84 10.25
C VAL A 56 -6.22 -5.94 10.90
N ALA A 57 -6.47 -5.88 12.21
CA ALA A 57 -7.34 -6.84 12.89
C ALA A 57 -8.78 -6.76 12.39
N ALA A 58 -9.32 -5.54 12.23
CA ALA A 58 -10.66 -5.34 11.67
C ALA A 58 -10.76 -5.78 10.20
N LYS A 59 -9.63 -5.70 9.47
CA LYS A 59 -9.53 -5.95 8.04
C LYS A 59 -8.85 -7.27 7.67
N ALA A 60 -8.63 -8.16 8.65
CA ALA A 60 -7.87 -9.40 8.45
C ALA A 60 -8.49 -10.30 7.37
N ARG A 61 -9.84 -10.33 7.29
CA ARG A 61 -10.57 -11.11 6.27
C ARG A 61 -10.38 -10.58 4.85
N GLU A 62 -10.02 -9.31 4.71
CA GLU A 62 -9.77 -8.68 3.41
C GLU A 62 -8.32 -8.92 2.95
N GLY A 63 -7.47 -9.49 3.81
CA GLY A 63 -6.08 -9.84 3.52
C GLY A 63 -5.07 -8.78 3.97
N PHE A 64 -5.47 -7.87 4.88
CA PHE A 64 -4.53 -6.92 5.48
C PHE A 64 -3.70 -7.57 6.59
N GLU A 65 -2.41 -7.31 6.56
CA GLU A 65 -1.44 -7.81 7.53
C GLU A 65 -0.48 -6.70 7.94
N LEU A 66 -0.07 -6.70 9.21
CA LEU A 66 0.99 -5.82 9.71
C LEU A 66 2.28 -6.63 9.88
N HIS A 67 3.35 -6.16 9.26
CA HIS A 67 4.67 -6.76 9.28
C HIS A 67 5.63 -5.80 9.98
N ALA A 68 6.08 -6.16 11.18
CA ALA A 68 7.18 -5.44 11.83
C ALA A 68 8.49 -5.86 11.16
N ARG A 69 9.33 -4.88 10.76
CA ARG A 69 10.59 -5.18 10.07
C ARG A 69 11.52 -6.05 10.93
N HIS A 70 11.63 -5.71 12.22
CA HIS A 70 12.31 -6.52 13.25
C HIS A 70 11.70 -6.26 14.63
N VAL A 71 11.93 -7.15 15.60
CA VAL A 71 11.50 -6.98 16.99
C VAL A 71 12.19 -5.75 17.59
N GLY A 72 11.39 -4.79 18.09
CA GLY A 72 11.90 -3.52 18.64
C GLY A 72 12.21 -2.44 17.60
N ALA A 73 12.04 -2.73 16.30
CA ALA A 73 12.11 -1.70 15.28
C ALA A 73 10.97 -0.69 15.51
N THR A 74 11.29 0.60 15.44
CA THR A 74 10.27 1.65 15.40
C THR A 74 9.75 1.85 13.98
N SER A 75 9.55 0.76 13.25
CA SER A 75 8.98 0.74 11.91
C SER A 75 8.08 -0.46 11.69
N PHE A 76 7.04 -0.28 10.88
CA PHE A 76 6.12 -1.33 10.49
C PHE A 76 5.60 -1.11 9.07
N GLU A 77 5.29 -2.22 8.41
CA GLU A 77 4.72 -2.27 7.08
C GLU A 77 3.29 -2.82 7.19
N ILE A 78 2.37 -2.27 6.40
CA ILE A 78 1.05 -2.83 6.18
C ILE A 78 1.03 -3.40 4.76
N ARG A 79 0.62 -4.67 4.67
CA ARG A 79 0.53 -5.40 3.42
C ARG A 79 -0.91 -5.80 3.15
N CYS A 80 -1.31 -5.74 1.88
CA CYS A 80 -2.55 -6.29 1.37
C CYS A 80 -2.23 -7.53 0.53
N LYS A 81 -2.66 -8.71 0.96
CA LYS A 81 -2.40 -10.00 0.31
C LYS A 81 -0.90 -10.20 0.00
N GLY A 82 -0.04 -9.82 0.95
CA GLY A 82 1.42 -9.91 0.84
C GLY A 82 2.11 -8.75 0.11
N VAL A 83 1.37 -7.82 -0.50
CA VAL A 83 1.92 -6.66 -1.22
C VAL A 83 1.95 -5.43 -0.30
N LEU A 84 3.07 -4.71 -0.24
CA LEU A 84 3.21 -3.49 0.54
C LEU A 84 2.20 -2.43 0.08
N VAL A 85 1.43 -1.87 1.03
CA VAL A 85 0.50 -0.77 0.78
C VAL A 85 0.74 0.44 1.65
N MET A 86 1.48 0.30 2.76
CA MET A 86 1.98 1.44 3.54
C MET A 86 3.19 1.02 4.37
N ASP A 87 4.20 1.88 4.47
CA ASP A 87 5.36 1.72 5.36
C ASP A 87 5.41 2.93 6.30
N VAL A 88 5.62 2.67 7.59
CA VAL A 88 5.73 3.70 8.62
C VAL A 88 7.04 3.50 9.37
N GLU A 89 7.89 4.51 9.35
CA GLU A 89 9.21 4.49 9.96
C GLU A 89 9.38 5.68 10.90
N ASN A 90 9.54 5.44 12.20
CA ASN A 90 9.93 6.46 13.17
C ASN A 90 11.46 6.60 13.21
N ALA A 91 12.03 7.14 12.12
CA ALA A 91 13.46 7.38 11.96
C ALA A 91 14.02 8.35 13.01
N PRO A 92 15.34 8.41 13.28
CA PRO A 92 15.92 9.22 14.36
C PRO A 92 15.54 10.70 14.37
N SER A 93 15.30 11.31 13.20
CA SER A 93 14.97 12.73 13.06
C SER A 93 13.49 13.03 12.78
N ARG A 94 12.74 12.06 12.24
CA ARG A 94 11.38 12.27 11.73
C ARG A 94 10.63 10.96 11.61
N VAL A 95 9.30 11.03 11.66
CA VAL A 95 8.44 9.93 11.22
C VAL A 95 8.20 10.04 9.73
N LEU A 96 8.39 8.93 9.02
CA LEU A 96 8.13 8.81 7.60
C LEU A 96 6.94 7.87 7.41
N ILE A 97 5.96 8.32 6.63
CA ILE A 97 4.90 7.46 6.10
C ILE A 97 5.13 7.39 4.60
N ARG A 98 5.28 6.17 4.06
CA ARG A 98 5.43 5.91 2.62
C ARG A 98 4.23 5.12 2.14
N MET A 99 3.60 5.56 1.06
CA MET A 99 2.49 4.84 0.42
C MET A 99 2.78 4.68 -1.08
N PRO A 100 2.93 3.45 -1.56
CA PRO A 100 3.05 3.16 -2.98
C PRO A 100 1.87 3.72 -3.77
N ALA A 101 2.10 4.19 -4.99
CA ALA A 101 1.06 4.80 -5.81
C ALA A 101 -0.10 3.82 -6.14
N ASP A 102 0.20 2.52 -6.28
CA ASP A 102 -0.78 1.47 -6.54
C ASP A 102 -1.59 1.08 -5.29
N ALA A 103 -1.15 1.48 -4.10
CA ALA A 103 -1.80 1.15 -2.83
C ALA A 103 -3.24 1.66 -2.77
N ARG A 104 -3.52 2.85 -3.31
CA ARG A 104 -4.88 3.43 -3.31
C ARG A 104 -5.87 2.58 -4.09
N TRP A 105 -5.45 2.00 -5.21
CA TRP A 105 -6.32 1.13 -6.01
C TRP A 105 -6.43 -0.27 -5.42
N ARG A 106 -5.31 -0.81 -4.92
CA ARG A 106 -5.23 -2.15 -4.32
C ARG A 106 -5.97 -2.25 -2.99
N ALA A 107 -5.86 -1.21 -2.17
CA ALA A 107 -6.31 -1.17 -0.80
C ALA A 107 -6.90 0.21 -0.50
N PRO A 108 -8.07 0.57 -1.04
CA PRO A 108 -8.61 1.93 -0.92
C PRO A 108 -8.81 2.38 0.54
N ASP A 109 -9.00 1.43 1.46
CA ASP A 109 -9.11 1.71 2.89
C ASP A 109 -7.79 2.13 3.55
N ILE A 110 -6.64 1.91 2.90
CA ILE A 110 -5.34 2.37 3.39
C ILE A 110 -5.24 3.90 3.38
N GLU A 111 -5.91 4.57 2.43
CA GLU A 111 -5.96 6.03 2.36
C GLU A 111 -6.71 6.60 3.57
N ARG A 112 -7.77 5.92 4.03
CA ARG A 112 -8.49 6.30 5.26
C ARG A 112 -7.59 6.19 6.49
N LEU A 113 -6.81 5.11 6.58
CA LEU A 113 -5.84 4.94 7.67
C LEU A 113 -4.76 6.03 7.62
N ARG A 114 -4.21 6.34 6.43
CA ARG A 114 -3.22 7.41 6.25
C ARG A 114 -3.75 8.76 6.70
N ILE A 115 -4.99 9.11 6.36
CA ILE A 115 -5.64 10.36 6.80
C ILE A 115 -5.82 10.38 8.32
N SER A 116 -6.15 9.23 8.93
CA SER A 116 -6.24 9.09 10.39
C SER A 116 -4.90 9.39 11.05
N PHE A 117 -3.83 8.76 10.54
CA PHE A 117 -2.46 9.02 11.00
C PHE A 117 -2.04 10.47 10.81
N GLU A 118 -2.30 11.06 9.65
CA GLU A 118 -1.99 12.46 9.38
C GLU A 118 -2.70 13.38 10.39
N ARG A 119 -3.99 13.15 10.65
CA ARG A 119 -4.75 13.94 11.62
C ARG A 119 -4.17 13.80 13.03
N TRP A 120 -3.88 12.57 13.45
CA TRP A 120 -3.31 12.32 14.76
C TRP A 120 -1.90 12.93 14.91
N LEU A 121 -1.04 12.77 13.90
CA LEU A 121 0.31 13.33 13.88
C LEU A 121 0.30 14.86 13.88
N LEU A 122 -0.61 15.49 13.14
CA LEU A 122 -0.78 16.94 13.15
C LEU A 122 -1.21 17.45 14.54
N VAL A 123 -2.11 16.74 15.23
CA VAL A 123 -2.50 17.08 16.61
C VAL A 123 -1.30 16.98 17.55
N GLN A 124 -0.54 15.88 17.48
CA GLN A 124 0.68 15.71 18.29
C GLN A 124 1.76 16.76 17.97
N GLN A 125 1.83 17.25 16.73
CA GLN A 125 2.75 18.31 16.32
C GLN A 125 2.31 19.71 16.74
N ILE A 126 1.00 19.96 16.92
CA ILE A 126 0.50 21.25 17.40
C ILE A 126 0.85 21.44 18.89
N GLU A 127 0.87 20.36 19.67
CA GLU A 127 1.38 20.40 21.06
C GLU A 127 2.92 20.57 21.14
N GLY A 128 3.63 20.33 20.03
CA GLY A 128 5.09 20.48 19.90
C GLY A 128 5.50 21.28 18.66
N ARG A 129 5.12 22.57 18.57
CA ARG A 129 5.46 23.56 17.51
C ARG A 129 6.05 23.00 16.18
N LEU A 130 5.18 22.93 15.18
CA LEU A 130 5.36 23.09 13.71
C LEU A 130 6.77 22.95 13.10
N LEU A 131 6.91 21.96 12.20
CA LEU A 131 7.37 22.13 10.81
C LEU A 131 6.86 20.91 10.02
N VAL A 132 5.75 21.07 9.29
CA VAL A 132 5.37 20.12 8.23
C VAL A 132 6.10 20.58 6.99
N GLU A 133 7.22 19.92 6.68
CA GLU A 133 7.87 20.11 5.39
C GLU A 133 7.29 19.08 4.42
N ARG A 134 6.26 19.52 3.68
CA ARG A 134 5.73 18.76 2.56
C ARG A 134 6.76 18.82 1.43
N ALA A 135 7.67 17.86 1.38
CA ALA A 135 8.53 17.65 0.23
C ALA A 135 7.69 17.10 -0.95
N GLY A 136 6.92 17.98 -1.60
CA GLY A 136 6.30 17.68 -2.88
C GLY A 136 7.37 17.69 -3.96
N PRO A 137 7.56 16.64 -4.77
CA PRO A 137 8.46 16.72 -5.91
C PRO A 137 7.84 17.62 -7.00
N PRO A 138 8.67 18.34 -7.79
CA PRO A 138 8.29 19.48 -8.63
C PRO A 138 7.53 19.15 -9.94
N TRP A 139 6.79 18.04 -10.00
CA TRP A 139 6.23 17.46 -11.24
C TRP A 139 4.70 17.63 -11.38
N VAL A 140 4.07 18.42 -10.51
CA VAL A 140 2.61 18.52 -10.34
C VAL A 140 1.85 19.00 -11.59
N GLU A 141 2.51 19.37 -12.68
CA GLU A 141 1.86 19.80 -13.91
C GLU A 141 1.68 18.71 -14.99
N ALA A 142 2.18 17.48 -14.80
CA ALA A 142 2.20 16.48 -15.88
C ALA A 142 1.11 15.38 -15.85
N TRP A 143 0.27 15.28 -14.82
CA TRP A 143 -0.51 14.05 -14.54
C TRP A 143 -2.03 14.13 -14.75
N PHE A 144 -2.55 15.11 -15.49
CA PHE A 144 -4.01 15.17 -15.76
C PHE A 144 -4.48 14.32 -16.94
N GLY A 145 -3.67 13.39 -17.44
CA GLY A 145 -4.12 12.49 -18.48
C GLY A 145 -3.41 11.16 -18.40
N ARG A 146 -4.21 10.08 -18.38
CA ARG A 146 -3.83 8.68 -18.63
C ARG A 146 -3.53 7.89 -17.35
N PHE A 147 -4.51 7.15 -16.85
CA PHE A 147 -4.66 5.69 -17.04
C PHE A 147 -5.89 5.20 -16.26
N ASP A 148 -7.04 5.18 -16.94
CA ASP A 148 -8.13 4.24 -16.66
C ASP A 148 -7.73 2.92 -17.31
N GLU A 149 -7.04 2.03 -16.60
CA GLU A 149 -6.94 0.64 -17.03
C GLU A 149 -7.23 -0.28 -15.84
N ALA A 150 -8.42 -0.87 -15.88
CA ALA A 150 -9.00 -1.63 -14.79
C ALA A 150 -8.18 -2.91 -14.53
N ALA A 151 -7.46 -2.92 -13.42
CA ALA A 151 -6.87 -4.14 -12.89
C ALA A 151 -7.98 -5.09 -12.37
N PRO A 152 -7.84 -6.42 -12.53
CA PRO A 152 -8.90 -7.38 -12.21
C PRO A 152 -9.24 -7.44 -10.72
N ASP A 153 -10.54 -7.43 -10.45
CA ASP A 153 -11.27 -7.30 -9.17
C ASP A 153 -10.82 -8.24 -8.01
N ARG A 154 -10.11 -9.33 -8.32
CA ARG A 154 -9.71 -10.34 -7.31
C ARG A 154 -8.50 -9.96 -6.45
N GLN A 155 -7.77 -8.90 -6.82
CA GLN A 155 -6.51 -8.54 -6.19
C GLN A 155 -6.61 -7.37 -5.20
N GLN A 156 -7.78 -6.78 -5.07
CA GLN A 156 -8.03 -5.71 -4.11
C GLN A 156 -8.32 -6.28 -2.72
N CYS A 157 -7.90 -5.60 -1.66
CA CYS A 157 -8.39 -5.86 -0.31
C CYS A 157 -9.69 -5.10 -0.12
N LEU A 158 -10.76 -5.66 -0.70
CA LEU A 158 -12.14 -5.23 -0.52
C LEU A 158 -12.95 -6.43 -0.04
N LEU A 159 -13.80 -6.22 0.95
CA LEU A 159 -14.93 -7.12 1.19
C LEU A 159 -15.83 -7.01 -0.04
N GLY A 160 -15.86 -8.06 -0.88
CA GLY A 160 -16.76 -8.13 -2.01
C GLY A 160 -18.15 -7.71 -1.56
N SER A 161 -18.70 -6.68 -2.20
CA SER A 161 -20.04 -6.20 -1.93
C SER A 161 -20.99 -7.39 -2.10
N ARG A 162 -21.43 -7.93 -0.96
CA ARG A 162 -22.56 -8.84 -0.94
C ARG A 162 -23.74 -7.98 -1.39
N SER A 163 -24.03 -8.04 -2.69
CA SER A 163 -25.34 -7.71 -3.25
C SER A 163 -26.38 -8.49 -2.44
N GLY A 164 -26.94 -7.80 -1.45
CA GLY A 164 -28.13 -8.22 -0.74
C GLY A 164 -29.29 -7.50 -1.41
N SER A 165 -29.83 -8.11 -2.46
CA SER A 165 -31.19 -7.83 -2.90
C SER A 165 -32.12 -8.24 -1.75
N HIS A 166 -32.93 -7.29 -1.29
CA HIS A 166 -34.16 -7.57 -0.59
C HIS A 166 -35.21 -6.53 -0.97
#